data_AF-A0AAD7BPA6-F1
#
_entry.id   AF-A0AAD7BPA6-F1
#
_cell.length_a   1.000
_cell.length_b   1.000
_cell.length_c   1.000
_cell.angle_alpha   90.00
_cell.angle_beta   90.00
_cell.angle_gamma   90.00
#
_symmetry.space_group_name_H-M   'P 1'
#
loop_
_entity.id
_entity.type
_entity.pdbx_description
1 polymer ?
#
loop_
_entity_poly.entity_id
_entity_poly.type
_entity_poly.pdbx_seq_one_letter_code
_entity_poly.pdbx_strand_id
1 'polypeptide(L)'
;MGSEFDNLDYSTFAFDHRITRSIFLSGLVILIYDHLLTLNAEIKYIWSSKLRPSTYWFCAVRYLGLAAMLAILPYYFGVSDHELQSTVLSEH
;
A
#
# COMPACT_ATOMS: atom_id res chain seq x y z
N MET A 1 -2.15 24.47 -30.58
CA MET A 1 -1.05 23.49 -30.52
C MET A 1 -0.62 23.18 -29.09
N GLY A 2 -0.65 24.13 -28.14
CA GLY A 2 -0.41 23.85 -26.71
C GLY A 2 -1.47 22.93 -26.05
N SER A 3 -2.76 23.15 -26.36
CA SER A 3 -3.85 22.37 -25.76
C SER A 3 -3.81 20.86 -26.04
N GLU A 4 -3.24 20.43 -27.17
CA GLU A 4 -3.13 19.00 -27.50
C GLU A 4 -2.01 18.32 -26.70
N PHE A 5 -0.94 19.06 -26.41
CA PHE A 5 0.17 18.62 -25.57
C PHE A 5 -0.26 18.51 -24.10
N ASP A 6 -1.01 19.50 -23.61
CA ASP A 6 -1.54 19.50 -22.24
C ASP A 6 -2.45 18.28 -22.00
N ASN A 7 -3.36 17.97 -22.94
CA ASN A 7 -4.25 16.80 -22.85
C ASN A 7 -3.48 15.46 -22.78
N LEU A 8 -2.35 15.36 -23.48
CA LEU A 8 -1.49 14.18 -23.47
C LEU A 8 -0.84 13.98 -22.10
N ASP A 9 -0.34 15.05 -21.49
CA ASP A 9 0.26 15.02 -20.15
C ASP A 9 -0.77 14.66 -19.07
N TYR A 10 -2.00 15.20 -19.13
CA TYR A 10 -3.07 14.85 -18.19
C TYR A 10 -3.48 13.38 -18.27
N SER A 11 -3.64 12.86 -19.49
CA SER A 11 -4.02 11.45 -19.68
C SER A 11 -2.95 10.49 -19.16
N THR A 12 -1.68 10.85 -19.35
CA THR A 12 -0.52 10.07 -18.87
C THR A 12 -0.45 10.08 -17.35
N PHE A 13 -0.63 11.24 -16.70
CA PHE A 13 -0.65 11.36 -15.25
C PHE A 13 -1.80 10.57 -14.61
N ALA A 14 -3.02 10.68 -15.16
CA ALA A 14 -4.18 9.96 -14.67
C ALA A 14 -4.01 8.44 -14.82
N PHE A 15 -3.33 7.99 -15.87
CA PHE A 15 -3.03 6.58 -16.09
C PHE A 15 -1.96 6.05 -15.12
N ASP A 16 -0.87 6.79 -14.95
CA ASP A 16 0.21 6.46 -14.00
C ASP A 16 -0.31 6.29 -12.57
N HIS A 17 -1.19 7.21 -12.15
CA HIS A 17 -1.83 7.14 -10.83
C HIS A 17 -2.69 5.87 -10.65
N ARG A 18 -3.43 5.46 -11.68
CA ARG A 18 -4.27 4.24 -11.65
C ARG A 18 -3.44 2.97 -11.62
N ILE A 19 -2.34 2.94 -12.37
CA ILE A 19 -1.40 1.81 -12.37
C ILE A 19 -0.77 1.66 -11.00
N THR A 20 -0.25 2.76 -10.45
CA THR A 20 0.43 2.77 -9.15
C THR A 20 -0.49 2.22 -8.05
N ARG A 21 -1.76 2.64 -8.02
CA ARG A 21 -2.73 2.13 -7.05
C ARG A 21 -3.01 0.62 -7.21
N SER A 22 -3.10 0.14 -8.46
CA SER A 22 -3.37 -1.27 -8.75
C SER A 22 -2.18 -2.16 -8.38
N ILE A 23 -0.95 -1.73 -8.70
CA ILE A 23 0.28 -2.42 -8.32
C ILE A 23 0.41 -2.47 -6.80
N PHE A 24 0.17 -1.34 -6.12
CA PHE A 24 0.23 -1.26 -4.66
C PHE A 24 -0.75 -2.23 -3.99
N LEU A 25 -2.01 -2.24 -4.42
CA LEU A 25 -3.03 -3.17 -3.94
C LEU A 25 -2.63 -4.63 -4.19
N SER A 26 -2.11 -4.94 -5.38
CA SER A 26 -1.67 -6.30 -5.71
C SER A 26 -0.50 -6.75 -4.83
N GLY A 27 0.48 -5.87 -4.57
CA GLY A 27 1.59 -6.13 -3.66
C GLY A 27 1.12 -6.34 -2.22
N LEU A 28 0.14 -5.55 -1.77
CA LEU A 28 -0.46 -5.69 -0.44
C LEU A 28 -1.21 -7.02 -0.29
N VAL A 29 -1.97 -7.44 -1.30
CA VAL A 29 -2.67 -8.74 -1.30
C VAL A 29 -1.66 -9.88 -1.23
N ILE A 30 -0.58 -9.84 -2.02
CA ILE A 30 0.48 -10.85 -1.98
C ILE A 30 1.16 -10.88 -0.61
N LEU A 31 1.44 -9.71 -0.02
CA LEU A 31 2.08 -9.60 1.30
C LEU A 31 1.20 -10.19 2.41
N ILE A 32 -0.11 -9.95 2.37
CA ILE A 32 -1.09 -10.55 3.28
C ILE A 32 -1.14 -12.06 3.08
N TYR A 33 -1.15 -12.51 1.83
CA TYR A 33 -1.20 -13.93 1.51
C TYR A 33 0.05 -14.66 2.03
N ASP A 34 1.25 -14.10 1.82
CA ASP A 34 2.50 -14.65 2.37
C ASP A 34 2.45 -14.73 3.90
N HIS A 35 1.93 -13.68 4.56
CA HIS A 35 1.74 -13.66 6.01
C HIS A 35 0.80 -14.78 6.46
N LEU A 36 -0.39 -14.92 5.87
CA LEU A 36 -1.35 -15.96 6.27
C LEU A 36 -0.76 -17.38 6.13
N LEU A 37 0.05 -17.60 5.09
CA LEU A 37 0.67 -18.90 4.82
C LEU A 37 1.76 -19.24 5.84
N THR A 38 2.55 -18.25 6.25
CA THR A 38 3.59 -18.45 7.27
C THR A 38 3.06 -18.38 8.70
N LEU A 39 1.97 -17.67 8.96
CA LEU A 39 1.39 -17.47 10.29
C LEU A 39 0.94 -18.79 10.93
N ASN A 40 0.45 -19.75 10.14
CA ASN A 40 0.10 -21.09 10.64
C ASN A 40 1.33 -21.86 11.16
N ALA A 41 2.46 -21.75 10.45
CA ALA A 41 3.72 -22.32 10.89
C ALA A 41 4.29 -21.54 12.10
N GLU A 42 4.17 -20.22 12.09
CA GLU A 42 4.59 -19.37 13.20
C GLU A 42 3.82 -19.70 14.48
N ILE A 43 2.50 -19.81 14.47
CA ILE A 43 1.71 -20.22 15.65
C ILE A 43 2.18 -21.59 16.16
N LYS A 44 2.39 -22.55 15.25
CA LYS A 44 2.79 -23.91 15.64
C LYS A 44 4.20 -23.98 16.21
N TYR A 45 5.16 -23.23 15.68
CA TYR A 45 6.58 -23.36 16.05
C TYR A 45 7.08 -22.28 17.01
N ILE A 46 6.49 -21.09 16.97
CA ILE A 46 6.87 -19.95 17.83
C ILE A 46 6.01 -19.95 19.08
N TRP A 47 4.69 -20.03 18.94
CA TRP A 47 3.78 -19.87 20.07
C TRP A 47 3.62 -21.15 20.90
N SER A 48 3.93 -22.31 20.33
CA SER A 48 3.94 -23.59 21.07
C SER A 48 5.32 -23.96 21.65
N SER A 49 6.37 -23.16 21.41
CA SER A 49 7.76 -23.42 21.84
C SER A 49 8.31 -22.31 22.73
N LYS A 50 9.45 -22.55 23.40
CA LYS A 50 10.13 -21.51 24.21
C LYS A 50 10.57 -20.35 23.30
N LEU A 51 9.90 -19.20 23.47
CA LEU A 51 10.15 -17.98 22.73
C LEU A 51 11.62 -17.56 22.82
N ARG A 52 12.34 -17.60 21.69
CA ARG A 52 13.71 -17.11 21.58
C ARG A 52 13.71 -15.63 21.17
N PRO A 53 14.63 -14.79 21.65
CA PRO A 53 14.71 -13.37 21.30
C PRO A 53 14.78 -13.09 19.79
N SER A 54 15.44 -13.96 19.02
CA SER A 54 15.52 -13.88 17.56
C SER A 54 14.16 -13.93 16.87
N THR A 55 13.18 -14.57 17.50
CA THR A 55 11.81 -14.72 17.00
C THR A 55 11.04 -13.40 17.08
N TYR A 56 11.28 -12.61 18.13
CA TYR A 56 10.70 -11.28 18.24
C TYR A 56 11.25 -10.33 17.18
N TRP A 57 12.54 -10.43 16.86
CA TRP A 57 13.14 -9.62 15.80
C TRP A 57 12.57 -9.99 14.44
N PHE A 58 12.40 -11.29 14.18
CA PHE A 58 11.78 -11.79 12.96
C PHE A 58 10.33 -11.30 12.82
N CYS A 59 9.50 -11.46 13.86
CA CYS A 59 8.15 -10.92 13.89
C CYS A 59 8.16 -9.39 13.71
N ALA A 60 9.01 -8.66 14.44
CA ALA A 60 9.07 -7.21 14.35
C ALA A 60 9.30 -6.75 12.91
N VAL A 61 10.30 -7.31 12.21
CA VAL A 61 10.58 -6.96 10.80
C VAL A 61 9.39 -7.29 9.89
N ARG A 62 8.72 -8.44 10.10
CA ARG A 62 7.58 -8.87 9.27
C ARG A 62 6.33 -8.02 9.47
N TYR A 63 5.93 -7.82 10.72
CA TYR A 63 4.74 -7.06 11.07
C TYR A 63 4.95 -5.55 10.89
N LEU A 64 6.18 -5.02 11.03
CA LEU A 64 6.49 -3.63 10.67
C LEU A 64 6.29 -3.38 9.17
N GLY A 65 6.70 -4.31 8.31
CA GLY A 65 6.50 -4.17 6.86
C GLY A 65 5.01 -4.10 6.49
N LEU A 66 4.19 -4.97 7.09
CA LEU A 66 2.74 -4.93 6.93
C LEU A 66 2.12 -3.65 7.51
N ALA A 67 2.53 -3.25 8.71
CA ALA A 67 2.01 -2.05 9.37
C ALA A 67 2.39 -0.77 8.60
N ALA A 68 3.60 -0.70 8.04
CA ALA A 68 4.03 0.42 7.21
C ALA A 68 3.21 0.50 5.92
N MET A 69 2.97 -0.62 5.24
CA MET A 69 2.12 -0.68 4.05
C MET A 69 0.67 -0.27 4.36
N LEU A 70 0.12 -0.71 5.49
CA LEU A 70 -1.22 -0.32 5.95
C LEU A 70 -1.30 1.16 6.37
N ALA A 71 -0.24 1.72 6.95
CA ALA A 71 -0.19 3.14 7.33
C ALA A 71 -0.07 4.08 6.11
N ILE A 72 0.58 3.62 5.03
CA ILE A 72 0.71 4.38 3.78
C ILE A 72 -0.61 4.38 2.98
N LEU A 73 -1.46 3.37 3.17
CA LEU A 73 -2.75 3.25 2.48
C LEU A 73 -3.67 4.47 2.68
N PRO A 74 -4.00 4.93 3.91
CA PRO A 74 -4.82 6.13 4.11
C PRO A 74 -4.14 7.40 3.63
N TYR A 75 -2.80 7.46 3.58
CA TYR A 75 -2.10 8.60 2.97
C TYR A 75 -2.35 8.64 1.46
N TYR A 76 -2.23 7.51 0.77
CA TYR A 76 -2.47 7.42 -0.67
C TYR A 76 -3.94 7.64 -1.05
N PHE A 77 -4.90 7.14 -0.26
CA PHE A 77 -6.32 7.36 -0.54
C PHE A 77 -6.79 8.75 -0.07
N GLY A 78 -6.33 9.24 1.07
CA GLY A 78 -6.74 10.52 1.64
C GLY A 78 -6.19 11.74 0.90
N VAL A 79 -4.98 11.69 0.35
CA VAL A 79 -4.45 12.76 -0.51
C VAL A 79 -5.27 12.90 -1.80
N SER A 80 -5.69 11.78 -2.39
CA SER A 80 -6.49 11.80 -3.61
C SER A 80 -7.85 12.46 -3.41
N ASP A 81 -8.50 12.24 -2.27
CA ASP A 81 -9.82 12.80 -1.98
C ASP A 81 -9.76 14.32 -1.74
N HIS A 82 -8.70 14.82 -1.11
CA HIS A 82 -8.49 16.25 -0.85
C HIS A 82 -8.13 17.05 -2.10
N GLU A 83 -7.32 16.49 -3.00
CA GLU A 83 -6.93 17.12 -4.28
C GLU A 83 -8.12 17.22 -5.26
N LEU A 84 -9.01 16.22 -5.26
CA LEU A 84 -10.21 16.21 -6.12
C LEU A 84 -11.25 17.23 -5.65
N GLN A 85 -11.39 17.45 -4.35
CA GLN A 85 -12.30 18.47 -3.82
C GLN A 85 -11.85 19.90 -4.15
N SER A 86 -10.56 20.19 -4.13
CA SER A 86 -10.05 21.54 -4.39
C SER A 86 -10.15 21.94 -5.86
N THR A 87 -9.97 21.00 -6.80
CA THR A 87 -10.14 21.25 -8.24
C THR A 87 -11.60 21.51 -8.59
N VAL A 88 -12.53 20.67 -8.10
CA VAL A 88 -13.98 20.82 -8.34
C VAL A 88 -14.53 22.14 -7.75
N LEU A 89 -14.00 22.61 -6.63
CA LEU A 89 -14.41 23.90 -6.03
C LEU A 89 -13.81 25.13 -6.71
N SER A 90 -12.72 24.98 -7.49
CA SER A 90 -12.13 26.10 -8.24
C SER A 90 -12.74 26.33 -9.62
N GLU A 91 -13.45 25.33 -10.16
CA GLU A 91 -14.19 25.44 -11.42
C GLU A 91 -15.60 26.02 -11.27
N HIS A 92 -16.03 26.33 -10.03
CA HIS A 92 -17.36 26.82 -9.70
C HIS A 92 -17.36 28.25 -9.12
#